data_AF-A0A1M5AQW7-F1
#
_entry.id   AF-A0A1M5AQW7-F1
#
_cell.length_a   1.000
_cell.length_b   1.000
_cell.length_c   1.000
_cell.angle_alpha   90.00
_cell.angle_beta   90.00
_cell.angle_gamma   90.00
#
_symmetry.space_group_name_H-M   'P 1'
#
loop_
_entity.id
_entity.type
_entity.pdbx_description
1 polymer ?
#
loop_
_entity_poly.entity_id
_entity_poly.type
_entity_poly.pdbx_seq_one_letter_code
_entity_poly.pdbx_strand_id
1 'polypeptide(L)'
;MGKYLDLKVREAGPNASGPSLEVRVSAEGMEEGAVLAVCNSVEDLSRLVDSLKREADRLVEKAAAALRELETQAKGEEDVTPEEVWRHMEAAPSDEEMFRYFNSLSEQKRREAAEYILTHVSMFKGRGPVFAEHYNIVEHTLDEEKML
;
A
#
# COMPACT_ATOMS: atom_id res chain seq x y z
N MET A 1 -1.12 8.14 -14.42
CA MET A 1 -2.02 7.55 -15.43
C MET A 1 -3.24 7.03 -14.67
N GLY A 2 -4.34 7.78 -14.67
CA GLY A 2 -5.51 7.46 -13.84
C GLY A 2 -6.37 6.42 -14.54
N LYS A 3 -6.52 5.23 -13.95
CA LYS A 3 -7.45 4.22 -14.49
C LYS A 3 -8.87 4.70 -14.22
N TYR A 4 -9.58 5.13 -15.26
CA TYR A 4 -10.99 5.45 -15.15
C TYR A 4 -11.83 4.17 -15.27
N LEU A 5 -12.94 4.13 -14.53
CA LEU A 5 -13.93 3.06 -14.57
C LEU A 5 -15.10 3.55 -15.41
N ASP A 6 -15.37 2.85 -16.52
CA ASP A 6 -16.44 3.21 -17.46
C ASP A 6 -17.65 2.29 -17.23
N LEU A 7 -18.81 2.90 -16.96
CA LEU A 7 -20.08 2.19 -16.78
C LEU A 7 -20.96 2.42 -18.02
N LYS A 8 -21.29 1.33 -18.71
CA LYS A 8 -22.16 1.36 -19.89
C LYS A 8 -23.39 0.52 -19.67
N VAL A 9 -24.53 1.04 -20.12
CA VAL A 9 -25.81 0.33 -20.20
C VAL A 9 -26.04 -0.04 -21.67
N ARG A 10 -26.32 -1.30 -21.97
CA ARG A 10 -26.65 -1.79 -23.33
C ARG A 10 -27.87 -2.70 -23.27
N GLU A 11 -28.61 -2.82 -24.37
CA GLU A 11 -29.60 -3.89 -24.50
C GLU A 11 -28.89 -5.25 -24.41
N ALA A 12 -29.48 -6.17 -23.65
CA ALA A 12 -28.94 -7.53 -23.56
C ALA A 12 -29.05 -8.24 -24.91
N GLY A 13 -28.12 -9.16 -25.17
CA GLY A 13 -28.04 -9.89 -26.43
C GLY A 13 -29.33 -10.66 -26.80
N PRO A 14 -29.45 -11.14 -28.05
CA PRO A 14 -30.68 -11.70 -28.63
C PRO A 14 -31.23 -12.98 -27.96
N ASN A 15 -30.55 -13.51 -26.94
CA ASN A 15 -30.99 -14.66 -26.16
C ASN A 15 -31.80 -14.30 -24.90
N ALA A 16 -32.07 -13.01 -24.65
CA ALA A 16 -32.89 -12.59 -23.51
C ALA A 16 -34.38 -12.91 -23.72
N SER A 17 -35.03 -13.49 -22.71
CA SER A 17 -36.47 -13.82 -22.76
C SER A 17 -37.42 -12.60 -22.68
N GLY A 18 -36.89 -11.38 -22.76
CA GLY A 18 -37.62 -10.12 -22.63
C GLY A 18 -36.69 -8.89 -22.67
N PRO A 19 -37.24 -7.66 -22.59
CA PRO A 19 -36.44 -6.44 -22.59
C PRO A 19 -35.54 -6.41 -21.34
N SER A 20 -34.24 -6.32 -21.55
CA SER A 20 -33.24 -6.34 -20.47
C SER A 20 -32.03 -5.49 -20.85
N LEU A 21 -31.37 -4.96 -19.81
CA LEU A 21 -30.23 -4.08 -19.92
C LEU A 21 -29.02 -4.70 -19.22
N GLU A 22 -27.87 -4.77 -19.90
CA GLU A 22 -26.59 -5.14 -19.32
C GLU A 22 -25.87 -3.89 -18.81
N VAL A 23 -25.45 -3.92 -17.54
CA VAL A 23 -24.51 -2.95 -16.97
C VAL A 23 -23.13 -3.56 -17.00
N ARG A 24 -22.19 -2.89 -17.68
CA ARG A 24 -20.80 -3.35 -17.82
C ARG A 24 -19.83 -2.40 -17.15
N VAL A 25 -18.72 -2.97 -16.64
CA VAL A 25 -17.60 -2.23 -16.07
C VAL A 25 -16.32 -2.54 -16.85
N SER A 26 -15.62 -1.51 -17.32
CA SER A 26 -14.30 -1.64 -17.95
C SER A 26 -13.28 -0.69 -17.31
N ALA A 27 -12.04 -1.15 -17.21
CA ALA A 27 -10.89 -0.30 -16.95
C ALA A 27 -10.28 0.18 -18.28
N GLU A 28 -9.63 1.35 -18.26
CA GLU A 28 -8.89 1.87 -19.40
C GLU A 28 -7.94 0.81 -19.99
N GLY A 29 -8.02 0.59 -21.31
CA GLY A 29 -7.23 -0.41 -22.04
C GLY A 29 -7.87 -1.80 -22.18
N MET A 30 -9.06 -2.04 -21.60
CA MET A 30 -9.85 -3.25 -21.84
C MET A 30 -10.99 -2.97 -22.82
N GLU A 31 -10.98 -3.61 -24.00
CA GLU A 31 -12.01 -3.44 -25.02
C GLU A 31 -13.37 -4.06 -24.62
N GLU A 32 -13.35 -5.12 -23.80
CA GLU A 32 -14.56 -5.77 -23.29
C GLU A 32 -14.62 -5.69 -21.77
N GLY A 33 -15.49 -4.82 -21.26
CA GLY A 33 -15.83 -4.76 -19.84
C GLY A 33 -16.65 -5.97 -19.39
N ALA A 34 -16.50 -6.36 -18.12
CA ALA A 34 -17.26 -7.44 -17.51
C ALA A 34 -18.72 -7.01 -17.32
N VAL A 35 -19.66 -7.93 -17.57
CA VAL A 35 -21.07 -7.74 -17.21
C VAL A 35 -21.18 -7.81 -15.69
N LEU A 36 -21.56 -6.68 -15.09
CA LEU A 36 -21.75 -6.55 -13.66
C LEU A 36 -23.12 -7.06 -13.24
N ALA A 37 -24.15 -6.74 -14.02
CA ALA A 37 -25.52 -7.16 -13.78
C ALA A 37 -26.38 -7.05 -15.04
N VAL A 38 -27.48 -7.81 -15.04
CA VAL A 38 -28.58 -7.67 -16.01
C VAL A 38 -29.80 -7.14 -15.27
N CYS A 39 -30.38 -6.05 -15.75
CA CYS A 39 -31.55 -5.39 -15.19
C CYS A 39 -32.75 -5.60 -16.11
N ASN A 40 -33.91 -5.96 -15.54
CA ASN A 40 -35.13 -6.18 -16.32
C ASN A 40 -36.14 -5.04 -16.16
N SER A 41 -35.83 -4.05 -15.32
CA SER A 41 -36.63 -2.83 -15.14
C SER A 41 -35.76 -1.63 -14.76
N VAL A 42 -36.37 -0.43 -14.78
CA VAL A 42 -35.73 0.80 -14.33
C VAL A 42 -35.47 0.78 -12.82
N GLU A 43 -36.34 0.13 -12.05
CA GLU A 43 -36.18 -0.07 -10.61
C GLU A 43 -34.99 -0.99 -10.29
N ASP A 44 -34.73 -2.02 -11.11
CA ASP A 44 -33.53 -2.87 -10.98
C ASP A 44 -32.26 -2.05 -11.22
N LEU A 45 -32.25 -1.25 -12.28
CA LEU A 45 -31.12 -0.40 -12.62
C LEU A 45 -30.86 0.63 -11.51
N SER A 46 -31.92 1.25 -10.99
CA SER A 46 -31.82 2.25 -9.91
C SER A 46 -31.24 1.64 -8.64
N ARG A 47 -31.71 0.45 -8.23
CA ARG A 47 -31.17 -0.28 -7.07
C ARG A 47 -29.69 -0.64 -7.23
N LEU A 48 -29.29 -1.07 -8.43
CA LEU A 48 -27.89 -1.37 -8.74
C LEU A 48 -27.02 -0.12 -8.63
N VAL A 49 -27.42 0.98 -9.25
CA VAL A 49 -26.68 2.26 -9.22
C VAL A 49 -26.54 2.76 -7.78
N ASP A 50 -27.59 2.70 -6.97
CA ASP A 50 -27.53 3.11 -5.57
C ASP A 50 -26.61 2.22 -4.74
N SER A 51 -26.55 0.92 -5.05
CA SER A 51 -25.59 0.01 -4.41
C SER A 51 -24.15 0.35 -4.79
N LEU A 52 -23.88 0.67 -6.06
CA LEU A 52 -22.55 1.03 -6.53
C LEU A 52 -22.07 2.34 -5.91
N LYS A 53 -22.95 3.35 -5.78
CA LYS A 53 -22.62 4.60 -5.09
C LYS A 53 -22.21 4.35 -3.65
N ARG A 54 -23.02 3.59 -2.89
CA ARG A 54 -22.71 3.27 -1.49
C ARG A 54 -21.38 2.53 -1.34
N GLU A 55 -21.05 1.63 -2.27
CA GLU A 55 -19.78 0.91 -2.20
C GLU A 55 -18.59 1.81 -2.57
N ALA A 56 -18.76 2.71 -3.55
CA ALA A 56 -17.75 3.72 -3.85
C ALA A 56 -17.50 4.65 -2.66
N ASP A 57 -18.55 5.13 -1.99
CA ASP A 57 -18.44 5.97 -0.79
C ASP A 57 -17.65 5.25 0.32
N ARG A 58 -17.96 3.97 0.57
CA ARG A 58 -17.21 3.14 1.54
C ARG A 58 -15.74 2.96 1.18
N LEU A 59 -15.43 2.79 -0.11
CA LEU A 59 -14.04 2.68 -0.57
C LEU A 59 -13.27 3.97 -0.31
N VAL A 60 -13.89 5.13 -0.54
CA VAL A 60 -13.30 6.44 -0.21
C VAL A 60 -13.04 6.56 1.29
N GLU A 61 -14.00 6.19 2.14
CA GLU A 61 -13.81 6.21 3.59
C GLU A 61 -12.66 5.32 4.07
N LYS A 62 -12.58 4.09 3.54
CA LYS A 62 -11.47 3.16 3.84
C LYS A 62 -10.12 3.70 3.39
N ALA A 63 -10.05 4.23 2.18
CA ALA A 63 -8.82 4.84 1.66
C ALA A 63 -8.39 6.04 2.49
N ALA A 64 -9.33 6.91 2.88
CA ALA A 64 -9.04 8.07 3.72
C ALA A 64 -8.61 7.67 5.15
N ALA A 65 -9.12 6.56 5.69
CA ALA A 65 -8.64 6.02 6.96
C ALA A 65 -7.18 5.52 6.83
N ALA A 66 -6.90 4.70 5.81
CA ALA A 66 -5.55 4.18 5.56
C ALA A 66 -4.53 5.30 5.30
N LEU A 67 -4.90 6.33 4.52
CA LEU A 67 -4.03 7.48 4.30
C LEU A 67 -3.72 8.24 5.60
N ARG A 68 -4.71 8.45 6.46
CA ARG A 68 -4.50 9.11 7.76
C ARG A 68 -3.62 8.29 8.69
N GLU A 69 -3.73 6.97 8.67
CA GLU A 69 -2.83 6.09 9.43
C GLU A 69 -1.38 6.22 8.94
N LEU A 70 -1.17 6.20 7.62
CA LEU A 70 0.15 6.42 7.02
C LEU A 70 0.72 7.80 7.36
N GLU A 71 -0.09 8.87 7.30
CA GLU A 71 0.31 10.23 7.69
C GLU A 71 0.68 10.31 9.19
N THR A 72 -0.10 9.65 10.05
CA THR A 72 0.17 9.63 11.49
C THR A 72 1.47 8.89 11.81
N GLN A 73 1.71 7.76 11.13
CA GLN A 73 2.96 7.02 11.24
C GLN A 73 4.15 7.85 10.75
N ALA A 74 4.04 8.46 9.57
CA ALA A 74 5.08 9.32 8.99
C ALA A 74 5.41 10.50 9.93
N LYS A 75 4.39 11.13 10.52
CA LYS A 75 4.59 12.22 11.49
C LYS A 75 5.30 11.75 12.76
N GLY A 76 4.95 10.56 13.27
CA GLY A 76 5.65 9.95 14.41
C GLY A 76 7.12 9.63 14.09
N GLU A 77 7.43 9.31 12.83
CA GLU A 77 8.80 9.08 12.37
C GLU A 77 9.58 10.39 12.13
N GLU A 78 8.93 11.48 11.67
CA GLU A 78 9.57 12.79 11.49
C GLU A 78 10.21 13.32 12.78
N ASP A 79 9.57 13.08 13.93
CA ASP A 79 10.05 13.54 15.23
C ASP A 79 11.27 12.76 15.76
N VAL A 80 11.62 11.61 15.15
CA VAL A 80 12.75 10.78 15.58
C VAL A 80 13.99 11.07 14.72
N THR A 81 15.07 11.44 15.38
CA THR A 81 16.35 11.74 14.74
C THR A 81 17.08 10.46 14.30
N PRO A 82 17.95 10.51 13.27
CA PRO A 82 18.78 9.36 12.86
C PRO A 82 19.62 8.76 14.00
N GLU A 83 20.10 9.60 14.93
CA GLU A 83 20.82 9.15 16.12
C GLU A 83 19.93 8.34 17.07
N GLU A 84 18.69 8.77 17.29
CA GLU A 84 17.74 8.06 18.15
C GLU A 84 17.34 6.71 17.53
N VAL A 85 17.14 6.68 16.21
CA VAL A 85 16.94 5.41 15.48
C VAL A 85 18.10 4.45 15.75
N TRP A 86 19.34 4.91 15.62
CA TRP A 86 20.51 4.08 15.92
C TRP A 86 20.54 3.63 17.38
N ARG A 87 20.21 4.50 18.32
CA ARG A 87 20.15 4.16 19.76
C ARG A 87 19.12 3.07 20.04
N HIS A 88 17.97 3.10 19.38
CA HIS A 88 16.96 2.04 19.47
C HIS A 88 17.44 0.73 18.86
N MET A 89 18.13 0.79 17.72
CA MET A 89 18.75 -0.38 17.10
C MET A 89 19.82 -1.00 18.01
N GLU A 90 20.67 -0.19 18.65
CA GLU A 90 21.66 -0.65 19.64
C GLU A 90 21.03 -1.34 20.84
N ALA A 91 19.91 -0.81 21.31
CA ALA A 91 19.17 -1.34 22.46
C ALA A 91 18.30 -2.57 22.14
N ALA A 92 18.15 -2.96 20.88
CA ALA A 92 17.35 -4.12 20.50
C ALA A 92 17.90 -5.41 21.16
N PRO A 93 17.04 -6.32 21.63
CA PRO A 93 17.47 -7.52 22.36
C PRO A 93 18.06 -8.62 21.45
N SER A 94 17.76 -8.61 20.15
CA SER A 94 18.35 -9.51 19.15
C SER A 94 18.55 -8.79 17.82
N ASP A 95 19.30 -9.42 16.92
CA ASP A 95 19.48 -8.91 15.55
C ASP A 95 18.16 -8.94 14.78
N GLU A 96 17.29 -9.94 14.98
CA GLU A 96 15.97 -9.94 14.32
C GLU A 96 15.09 -8.77 14.79
N GLU A 97 15.10 -8.44 16.09
CA GLU A 97 14.36 -7.28 16.59
C GLU A 97 14.94 -5.95 16.08
N MET A 98 16.27 -5.85 15.96
CA MET A 98 16.93 -4.71 15.33
C MET A 98 16.49 -4.56 13.87
N PHE A 99 16.45 -5.66 13.11
CA PHE A 99 16.12 -5.65 11.69
C PHE A 99 14.65 -5.31 11.49
N ARG A 100 13.77 -5.92 12.28
CA ARG A 100 12.33 -5.63 12.26
C ARG A 100 12.05 -4.16 12.57
N TYR A 101 12.71 -3.61 13.60
CA TYR A 101 12.58 -2.18 13.92
C TYR A 101 13.02 -1.30 12.75
N PHE A 102 14.23 -1.49 12.23
CA PHE A 102 14.74 -0.68 11.13
C PHE A 102 13.87 -0.81 9.87
N ASN A 103 13.50 -2.03 9.48
CA ASN A 103 12.68 -2.30 8.29
C ASN A 103 11.21 -1.83 8.44
N SER A 104 10.74 -1.57 9.67
CA SER A 104 9.41 -1.02 9.91
C SER A 104 9.30 0.49 9.63
N LEU A 105 10.43 1.21 9.63
CA LEU A 105 10.49 2.64 9.33
C LEU A 105 10.18 2.89 7.85
N SER A 106 9.70 4.08 7.50
CA SER A 106 9.61 4.50 6.09
C SER A 106 10.98 4.45 5.40
N GLU A 107 10.97 4.23 4.09
CA GLU A 107 12.19 4.19 3.28
C GLU A 107 13.02 5.48 3.44
N GLN A 108 12.37 6.64 3.47
CA GLN A 108 13.05 7.91 3.71
C GLN A 108 13.81 7.90 5.05
N LYS A 109 13.16 7.47 6.13
CA LYS A 109 13.79 7.42 7.46
C LYS A 109 14.91 6.38 7.51
N ARG A 110 14.75 5.23 6.86
CA ARG A 110 15.82 4.22 6.72
C ARG A 110 17.04 4.78 6.00
N ARG A 111 16.84 5.61 4.97
CA ARG A 111 17.94 6.29 4.25
C ARG A 111 18.66 7.30 5.13
N GLU A 112 17.91 8.14 5.84
CA GLU A 112 18.48 9.12 6.78
C GLU A 112 19.27 8.44 7.91
N ALA A 113 18.70 7.39 8.50
CA ALA A 113 19.35 6.59 9.53
C ALA A 113 20.58 5.85 9.00
N ALA A 114 20.50 5.23 7.82
CA ALA A 114 21.63 4.55 7.21
C ALA A 114 22.78 5.50 6.91
N GLU A 115 22.50 6.70 6.37
CA GLU A 115 23.53 7.71 6.15
C GLU A 115 24.22 8.08 7.46
N TYR A 116 23.46 8.35 8.53
CA TYR A 116 24.01 8.63 9.85
C TYR A 116 24.89 7.48 10.35
N ILE A 117 24.38 6.24 10.30
CA ILE A 117 25.11 5.05 10.77
C ILE A 117 26.40 4.87 9.98
N LEU A 118 26.34 4.95 8.65
CA LEU A 118 27.48 4.77 7.76
C LEU A 118 28.58 5.84 7.93
N THR A 119 28.21 7.03 8.41
CA THR A 119 29.13 8.18 8.52
C THR A 119 29.58 8.48 9.95
N HIS A 120 28.77 8.18 10.96
CA HIS A 120 29.00 8.58 12.36
C HIS A 120 29.21 7.40 13.31
N VAL A 121 28.75 6.19 12.96
CA VAL A 121 28.85 5.00 13.82
C VAL A 121 30.08 4.18 13.45
N SER A 122 30.72 3.57 14.46
CA SER A 122 31.87 2.70 14.24
C SER A 122 31.46 1.34 13.68
N MET A 123 31.89 1.02 12.46
CA MET A 123 31.66 -0.28 11.80
C MET A 123 32.46 -1.45 12.38
N PHE A 124 33.23 -1.21 13.45
CA PHE A 124 34.12 -2.21 14.04
C PHE A 124 33.73 -2.56 15.49
N LYS A 125 32.64 -2.00 16.01
CA LYS A 125 32.20 -2.20 17.39
C LYS A 125 30.68 -2.25 17.52
N GLY A 126 30.22 -2.92 18.58
CA GLY A 126 28.79 -3.02 18.89
C GLY A 126 28.02 -3.67 17.75
N ARG A 127 26.86 -3.10 17.42
CA ARG A 127 26.01 -3.55 16.30
C ARG A 127 26.41 -2.96 14.94
N GLY A 128 27.45 -2.11 14.88
CA GLY A 128 27.93 -1.49 13.63
C GLY A 128 28.32 -2.51 12.54
N PRO A 129 29.12 -3.55 12.86
CA PRO A 129 29.44 -4.61 11.90
C PRO A 129 28.20 -5.33 11.35
N VAL A 130 27.24 -5.65 12.24
CA VAL A 130 25.98 -6.33 11.86
C VAL A 130 25.19 -5.46 10.89
N PHE A 131 25.07 -4.15 11.16
CA PHE A 131 24.41 -3.25 10.23
C PHE A 131 25.12 -3.25 8.85
N ALA A 132 26.45 -3.10 8.83
CA ALA A 132 27.21 -3.02 7.58
C ALA A 132 27.15 -4.29 6.73
N GLU A 133 27.11 -5.46 7.36
CA GLU A 133 27.04 -6.75 6.68
C GLU A 133 25.66 -7.01 6.04
N HIS A 134 24.60 -6.58 6.73
CA HIS A 134 23.22 -6.88 6.36
C HIS A 134 22.52 -5.77 5.57
N TYR A 135 23.10 -4.56 5.52
CA TYR A 135 22.48 -3.44 4.83
C TYR A 135 22.45 -3.60 3.32
N ASN A 136 21.24 -3.55 2.77
CA ASN A 136 20.97 -3.53 1.34
C ASN A 136 20.82 -2.08 0.87
N ILE A 137 21.79 -1.60 0.08
CA ILE A 137 21.81 -0.22 -0.40
C ILE A 137 20.74 0.10 -1.46
N VAL A 138 20.15 -0.92 -2.11
CA VAL A 138 19.13 -0.72 -3.15
C VAL A 138 17.75 -0.55 -2.53
N GLU A 139 17.38 -1.46 -1.64
CA GLU A 139 16.07 -1.46 -0.97
C GLU A 139 16.07 -0.65 0.34
N HIS A 140 17.27 -0.25 0.80
CA HIS A 140 17.50 0.42 2.07
C HIS A 140 16.93 -0.35 3.27
N THR A 141 17.11 -1.68 3.27
CA THR A 141 16.67 -2.63 4.30
C THR A 141 17.84 -3.39 4.91
N LEU A 142 17.58 -4.13 5.99
CA LEU A 142 18.49 -5.14 6.53
C LEU A 142 18.01 -6.54 6.14
N ASP A 143 18.87 -7.29 5.45
CA ASP A 143 18.55 -8.62 4.92
C ASP A 143 18.78 -9.72 5.97
N GLU A 144 17.74 -10.49 6.31
CA GLU A 144 17.81 -11.59 7.29
C GLU A 144 18.53 -12.84 6.74
N GLU A 145 18.57 -13.03 5.41
CA GLU A 145 19.13 -14.23 4.77
C GLU A 145 20.64 -14.44 5.01
N LYS A 146 21.35 -13.41 5.44
CA LYS A 146 22.78 -13.49 5.78
C LYS A 146 23.05 -13.92 7.23
N MET A 147 22.01 -14.19 8.04
CA MET A 147 22.16 -14.62 9.45
C MET A 147 22.33 -16.14 9.62
N LEU A 148 22.35 -16.92 8.52
CA LEU A 148 22.46 -18.38 8.49
C LEU A 148 23.82 -18.88 7.98
#